data_AF-A0A1S1Z2I5-F1
#
_entry.id   AF-A0A1S1Z2I5-F1
#
_cell.length_a   1.000
_cell.length_b   1.000
_cell.length_c   1.000
_cell.angle_alpha   90.00
_cell.angle_beta   90.00
_cell.angle_gamma   90.00
#
_symmetry.space_group_name_H-M   'P 1'
#
loop_
_entity.id
_entity.type
_entity.pdbx_description
1 polymer ?
#
loop_
_entity_poly.entity_id
_entity_poly.type
_entity_poly.pdbx_seq_one_letter_code
_entity_poly.pdbx_strand_id
1 'polypeptide(L)'
;MKTLSLFTLLICSFIASDIFAQKSKKQKKEKTLITEAQDDIEKQGTFERDSSVFYFDSWMNGNVWYKSGKVVKDVPVLFDLEHDQVEIMEVYPQQMYGGLEMMDTVIKVIEVSDLKQFSITFVDDSEKNITSTSEFLFVNGDQFTREGVPAIGIYQLTTGGNGEMGILAYPYLLKTTHMYNSFDRDRNREQRQRYSNYAMNNPETYYTYDLKERYYLLTPTNEMIPVENLKKKTLVKEFVGREEEMKEYLSDLKIYYKSKEGLSQLVNYYNNYFK
;
A
#
# COMPACT_ATOMS: atom_id res chain seq x y z
N MET A 1 -13.90 70.19 36.18
CA MET A 1 -15.37 69.96 36.12
C MET A 1 -15.88 70.74 34.91
N LYS A 2 -16.48 70.22 33.85
CA LYS A 2 -17.05 68.91 33.45
C LYS A 2 -16.79 68.82 31.93
N THR A 3 -16.04 67.87 31.39
CA THR A 3 -16.57 66.59 30.83
C THR A 3 -18.03 66.67 30.38
N LEU A 4 -18.27 67.00 29.10
CA LEU A 4 -19.26 66.33 28.24
C LEU A 4 -19.19 66.93 26.82
N SER A 5 -18.40 66.34 25.94
CA SER A 5 -18.57 66.48 24.48
C SER A 5 -17.95 65.30 23.71
N LEU A 6 -17.97 64.11 24.32
CA LEU A 6 -17.49 62.87 23.68
C LEU A 6 -18.59 61.81 23.56
N PHE A 7 -19.79 62.06 24.12
CA PHE A 7 -20.91 61.11 24.08
C PHE A 7 -21.82 61.30 22.86
N THR A 8 -21.85 62.48 22.24
CA THR A 8 -22.69 62.76 21.05
C THR A 8 -22.06 62.31 19.74
N LEU A 9 -20.75 62.07 19.69
CA LEU A 9 -20.05 61.56 18.50
C LEU A 9 -20.04 60.03 18.41
N LEU A 10 -20.27 59.34 19.53
CA LEU A 10 -20.34 57.87 19.59
C LEU A 10 -21.72 57.32 19.21
N ILE A 11 -22.79 58.11 19.29
CA ILE A 11 -24.16 57.64 19.00
C ILE A 11 -24.44 57.64 17.48
N CYS A 12 -23.74 58.46 16.68
CA CYS A 12 -23.92 58.48 15.23
C CYS A 12 -23.17 57.34 14.49
N SER A 13 -22.20 56.68 15.13
CA SER A 13 -21.47 55.54 14.56
C SER A 13 -22.15 54.17 14.78
N PHE A 14 -23.16 54.07 15.65
CA PHE A 14 -23.87 52.81 15.90
C PHE A 14 -25.15 52.63 15.06
N ILE A 15 -25.74 53.70 14.52
CA ILE A 15 -26.96 53.59 13.70
C ILE A 15 -26.63 53.30 12.22
N ALA A 16 -25.40 53.60 11.77
CA ALA A 16 -24.96 53.28 10.41
C ALA A 16 -24.46 51.83 10.24
N SER A 17 -24.10 51.13 11.32
CA SER A 17 -23.60 49.75 11.28
C SER A 17 -24.70 48.68 11.20
N ASP A 18 -25.93 48.98 11.63
CA ASP A 18 -27.02 47.99 11.62
C ASP A 18 -27.84 47.96 10.32
N ILE A 19 -27.79 49.04 9.51
CA ILE A 19 -28.53 49.10 8.24
C ILE A 19 -27.73 48.52 7.07
N PHE A 20 -26.39 48.46 7.17
CA PHE A 20 -25.54 47.84 6.15
C PHE A 20 -25.31 46.32 6.37
N ALA A 21 -25.70 45.78 7.53
CA ALA A 21 -25.67 44.34 7.82
C ALA A 21 -26.89 43.56 7.28
N GLN A 22 -27.88 44.23 6.67
CA GLN A 22 -29.15 43.63 6.24
C GLN A 22 -29.27 43.31 4.73
N LYS A 23 -28.22 43.51 3.92
CA LYS A 23 -28.28 43.16 2.47
C LYS A 23 -27.10 42.34 1.96
N SER A 24 -26.68 41.33 2.72
CA SER A 24 -25.97 40.17 2.15
C SER A 24 -26.17 38.89 2.96
N LYS A 25 -27.37 38.67 3.52
CA LYS A 25 -27.79 37.30 3.83
C LYS A 25 -28.05 36.57 2.51
N LYS A 26 -26.97 36.06 1.88
CA LYS A 26 -27.07 34.84 1.08
C LYS A 26 -27.83 33.86 1.97
N GLN A 27 -29.04 33.49 1.58
CA GLN A 27 -29.69 32.32 2.16
C GLN A 27 -28.70 31.16 2.00
N LYS A 28 -28.02 30.77 3.09
CA LYS A 28 -27.50 29.42 3.19
C LYS A 28 -28.75 28.56 3.04
N LYS A 29 -28.91 27.91 1.88
CA LYS A 29 -29.85 26.79 1.76
C LYS A 29 -29.55 25.89 2.94
N GLU A 30 -30.51 25.70 3.84
CA GLU A 30 -30.47 24.59 4.77
C GLU A 30 -30.26 23.35 3.90
N LYS A 31 -29.07 22.74 4.02
CA LYS A 31 -28.86 21.41 3.48
C LYS A 31 -29.82 20.54 4.25
N THR A 32 -30.72 19.86 3.53
CA THR A 32 -31.56 18.85 4.18
C THR A 32 -30.63 17.78 4.74
N LEU A 33 -31.04 17.07 5.79
CA LEU A 33 -30.27 15.94 6.37
C LEU A 33 -29.80 14.94 5.30
N ILE A 34 -30.56 14.81 4.20
CA ILE A 34 -30.22 14.00 3.02
C ILE A 34 -29.04 14.60 2.24
N THR A 35 -28.99 15.92 2.08
CA THR A 35 -27.88 16.60 1.37
C THR A 35 -26.62 16.66 2.23
N GLU A 36 -26.75 16.76 3.56
CA GLU A 36 -25.61 16.62 4.49
C GLU A 36 -25.07 15.20 4.52
N ALA A 37 -25.94 14.19 4.54
CA ALA A 37 -25.53 12.79 4.43
C ALA A 37 -24.86 12.48 3.09
N GLN A 38 -25.38 13.02 1.97
CA GLN A 38 -24.73 12.87 0.66
C GLN A 38 -23.39 13.61 0.59
N ASP A 39 -23.29 14.82 1.16
CA ASP A 39 -22.02 15.54 1.27
C ASP A 39 -21.03 14.80 2.17
N ASP A 40 -21.47 14.18 3.26
CA ASP A 40 -20.64 13.40 4.16
C ASP A 40 -20.24 12.06 3.55
N ILE A 41 -21.07 11.45 2.70
CA ILE A 41 -20.72 10.26 1.89
C ILE A 41 -19.72 10.65 0.78
N GLU A 42 -19.93 11.76 0.08
CA GLU A 42 -18.98 12.28 -0.92
C GLU A 42 -17.66 12.73 -0.26
N LYS A 43 -17.72 13.35 0.92
CA LYS A 43 -16.55 13.70 1.74
C LYS A 43 -15.92 12.49 2.40
N GLN A 44 -16.64 11.41 2.67
CA GLN A 44 -16.04 10.15 3.09
C GLN A 44 -15.26 9.49 1.95
N GLY A 45 -15.75 9.63 0.71
CA GLY A 45 -14.99 9.30 -0.50
C GLY A 45 -13.79 10.22 -0.76
N THR A 46 -13.75 11.41 -0.13
CA THR A 46 -12.66 12.38 -0.18
C THR A 46 -12.08 12.70 1.20
N PHE A 47 -12.09 11.74 2.13
CA PHE A 47 -11.06 11.76 3.16
C PHE A 47 -9.76 11.60 2.37
N GLU A 48 -9.02 12.70 2.29
CA GLU A 48 -7.64 12.72 1.87
C GLU A 48 -7.00 11.54 2.57
N ARG A 49 -6.73 10.48 1.78
CA ARG A 49 -5.89 9.36 2.22
C ARG A 49 -4.64 10.03 2.74
N ASP A 50 -4.45 10.04 4.05
CA ASP A 50 -3.16 10.34 4.65
C ASP A 50 -2.20 9.34 4.03
N SER A 51 -1.54 9.79 2.96
CA SER A 51 -0.60 9.09 2.11
C SER A 51 -0.31 7.65 2.53
N SER A 52 -0.93 6.68 1.88
CA SER A 52 -0.54 5.27 1.98
C SER A 52 0.04 4.80 0.67
N VAL A 53 1.23 4.20 0.73
CA VAL A 53 1.86 3.62 -0.46
C VAL A 53 1.38 2.18 -0.61
N PHE A 54 0.51 1.97 -1.59
CA PHE A 54 -0.04 0.65 -1.86
C PHE A 54 0.85 -0.15 -2.82
N TYR A 55 0.86 -1.47 -2.65
CA TYR A 55 1.55 -2.37 -3.59
C TYR A 55 0.85 -2.41 -4.95
N PHE A 56 -0.48 -2.28 -4.96
CA PHE A 56 -1.29 -2.12 -6.15
C PHE A 56 -1.89 -0.71 -6.16
N ASP A 57 -1.95 -0.10 -7.33
CA ASP A 57 -2.44 1.27 -7.51
C ASP A 57 -3.97 1.40 -7.42
N SER A 58 -4.68 0.27 -7.43
CA SER A 58 -6.13 0.19 -7.54
C SER A 58 -6.68 -0.99 -6.72
N TRP A 59 -7.95 -0.90 -6.34
CA TRP A 59 -8.65 -1.99 -5.65
C TRP A 59 -8.77 -3.19 -6.58
N MET A 60 -8.26 -4.33 -6.15
CA MET A 60 -8.26 -5.54 -6.96
C MET A 60 -9.14 -6.60 -6.32
N ASN A 61 -9.99 -7.25 -7.11
CA ASN A 61 -10.84 -8.30 -6.58
C ASN A 61 -9.99 -9.49 -6.10
N GLY A 62 -10.39 -10.10 -4.99
CA GLY A 62 -9.54 -11.07 -4.31
C GLY A 62 -10.21 -11.84 -3.19
N ASN A 63 -9.40 -12.63 -2.50
CA ASN A 63 -9.82 -13.42 -1.34
C ASN A 63 -8.82 -13.21 -0.21
N VAL A 64 -9.30 -13.27 1.03
CA VAL A 64 -8.49 -13.10 2.24
C VAL A 64 -8.72 -14.28 3.18
N TRP A 65 -7.64 -14.92 3.61
CA TRP A 65 -7.67 -16.04 4.55
C TRP A 65 -7.01 -15.62 5.87
N TYR A 66 -7.78 -15.70 6.93
CA TYR A 66 -7.33 -15.41 8.29
C TYR A 66 -6.62 -16.62 8.90
N LYS A 67 -5.70 -16.38 9.84
CA LYS A 67 -5.05 -17.45 10.63
C LYS A 67 -6.06 -18.25 11.46
N SER A 68 -7.19 -17.65 11.82
CA SER A 68 -8.32 -18.30 12.50
C SER A 68 -9.06 -19.34 11.64
N GLY A 69 -8.79 -19.39 10.33
CA GLY A 69 -9.49 -20.25 9.38
C GLY A 69 -10.71 -19.60 8.70
N LYS A 70 -11.10 -18.38 9.11
CA LYS A 70 -12.11 -17.58 8.38
C LYS A 70 -11.59 -17.23 6.99
N VAL A 71 -12.47 -17.27 5.98
CA VAL A 71 -12.17 -16.84 4.61
C VAL A 71 -13.20 -15.81 4.17
N VAL A 72 -12.73 -14.69 3.63
CA VAL A 72 -13.55 -13.68 2.93
C VAL A 72 -13.22 -13.80 1.45
N LYS A 73 -14.22 -13.92 0.60
CA LYS A 73 -14.05 -14.20 -0.83
C LYS A 73 -14.70 -13.13 -1.68
N ASP A 74 -14.16 -12.93 -2.87
CA ASP A 74 -14.72 -12.06 -3.91
C ASP A 74 -14.96 -10.63 -3.39
N VAL A 75 -13.93 -10.08 -2.73
CA VAL A 75 -13.94 -8.72 -2.19
C VAL A 75 -12.84 -7.88 -2.83
N PRO A 76 -13.05 -6.58 -3.04
CA PRO A 76 -11.96 -5.67 -3.39
C PRO A 76 -10.93 -5.62 -2.26
N VAL A 77 -9.67 -5.84 -2.62
CA VAL A 77 -8.51 -5.90 -1.72
C VAL A 77 -7.49 -4.84 -2.11
N LEU A 78 -6.86 -4.23 -1.12
CA LEU A 78 -5.65 -3.44 -1.25
C LEU A 78 -4.60 -3.89 -0.24
N PHE A 79 -3.33 -3.72 -0.60
CA PHE A 79 -2.23 -3.95 0.33
C PHE A 79 -1.42 -2.67 0.51
N ASP A 80 -1.42 -2.15 1.74
CA ASP A 80 -0.67 -0.98 2.17
C ASP A 80 0.72 -1.41 2.65
N LEU A 81 1.74 -1.02 1.87
CA LEU A 81 3.14 -1.35 2.15
C LEU A 81 3.74 -0.53 3.29
N GLU A 82 3.18 0.66 3.57
CA GLU A 82 3.72 1.56 4.58
C GLU A 82 3.37 1.06 5.98
N HIS A 83 2.13 0.63 6.16
CA HIS A 83 1.61 0.13 7.43
C HIS A 83 1.62 -1.39 7.56
N ASP A 84 1.99 -2.11 6.48
CA ASP A 84 1.97 -3.57 6.41
C ASP A 84 0.61 -4.11 6.85
N GLN A 85 -0.43 -3.76 6.08
CA GLN A 85 -1.82 -4.11 6.35
C GLN A 85 -2.59 -4.36 5.05
N VAL A 86 -3.58 -5.25 5.10
CA VAL A 86 -4.51 -5.48 3.98
C VAL A 86 -5.82 -4.79 4.28
N GLU A 87 -6.29 -4.00 3.33
CA GLU A 87 -7.62 -3.41 3.36
C GLU A 87 -8.55 -4.24 2.49
N ILE A 88 -9.77 -4.47 2.99
CA ILE A 88 -10.86 -5.00 2.17
C ILE A 88 -12.02 -4.03 2.16
N MET A 89 -12.71 -3.96 1.03
CA MET A 89 -13.95 -3.22 0.89
C MET A 89 -15.13 -4.16 1.05
N GLU A 90 -15.98 -3.91 2.03
CA GLU A 90 -17.20 -4.69 2.27
C GLU A 90 -18.42 -3.79 2.08
N VAL A 91 -19.40 -4.26 1.31
CA VAL A 91 -20.66 -3.56 1.06
C VAL A 91 -21.75 -4.19 1.93
N TYR A 92 -22.40 -3.39 2.75
CA TYR A 92 -23.44 -3.84 3.67
C TYR A 92 -24.76 -3.10 3.43
N PRO A 93 -25.91 -3.80 3.49
CA PRO A 93 -27.19 -3.13 3.49
C PRO A 93 -27.42 -2.45 4.85
N GLN A 94 -27.63 -1.15 4.83
CA GLN A 94 -28.00 -0.36 5.99
C GLN A 94 -29.48 0.04 5.87
N GLN A 95 -30.26 -0.31 6.90
CA GLN A 95 -31.67 0.09 6.97
C GLN A 95 -31.77 1.56 7.41
N MET A 96 -32.41 2.36 6.58
CA MET A 96 -32.78 3.73 6.94
C MET A 96 -34.17 3.79 7.57
N TYR A 97 -34.43 4.91 8.27
CA TYR A 97 -35.77 5.25 8.75
C TYR A 97 -36.77 5.24 7.58
N GLY A 98 -37.83 4.44 7.73
CA GLY A 98 -38.87 4.28 6.71
C GLY A 98 -38.75 3.00 5.85
N GLY A 99 -37.82 2.10 6.16
CA GLY A 99 -37.72 0.80 5.48
C GLY A 99 -37.05 0.83 4.11
N LEU A 100 -36.39 1.95 3.76
CA LEU A 100 -35.53 2.04 2.60
C LEU A 100 -34.15 1.46 2.95
N GLU A 101 -33.64 0.58 2.10
CA GLU A 101 -32.30 0.02 2.22
C GLU A 101 -31.31 0.83 1.38
N MET A 102 -30.20 1.23 1.98
CA MET A 102 -29.06 1.83 1.29
C MET A 102 -27.87 0.89 1.39
N MET A 103 -27.05 0.83 0.34
CA MET A 103 -25.78 0.14 0.41
C MET A 103 -24.75 1.09 1.02
N ASP A 104 -24.17 0.70 2.15
CA ASP A 104 -23.04 1.37 2.77
C ASP A 104 -21.76 0.60 2.44
N THR A 105 -20.65 1.32 2.25
CA THR A 105 -19.36 0.74 1.91
C THR A 105 -18.38 1.00 3.04
N VAL A 106 -17.89 -0.07 3.65
CA VAL A 106 -16.96 0.00 4.77
C VAL A 106 -15.60 -0.53 4.33
N ILE A 107 -14.55 0.26 4.58
CA ILE A 107 -13.17 -0.21 4.45
C ILE A 107 -12.78 -0.85 5.77
N LYS A 108 -12.44 -2.13 5.71
CA LYS A 108 -11.93 -2.88 6.84
C LYS A 108 -10.43 -3.06 6.70
N VAL A 109 -9.70 -2.45 7.61
CA VAL A 109 -8.25 -2.61 7.74
C VAL A 109 -7.97 -3.88 8.54
N ILE A 110 -7.07 -4.72 8.02
CA ILE A 110 -6.70 -5.99 8.63
C ILE A 110 -5.19 -6.02 8.79
N GLU A 111 -4.74 -6.16 10.04
CA GLU A 111 -3.33 -6.35 10.34
C GLU A 111 -2.84 -7.69 9.82
N VAL A 112 -1.60 -7.71 9.32
CA VAL A 112 -0.95 -8.91 8.81
C VAL A 112 -0.68 -9.96 9.88
N SER A 113 -0.69 -9.54 11.15
CA SER A 113 -0.64 -10.41 12.33
C SER A 113 -1.80 -11.42 12.34
N ASP A 114 -2.97 -11.04 11.82
CA ASP A 114 -4.19 -11.86 11.76
C ASP A 114 -4.36 -12.64 10.46
N LEU A 115 -3.56 -12.31 9.43
CA LEU A 115 -3.69 -12.84 8.08
C LEU A 115 -2.75 -14.01 7.81
N LYS A 116 -3.30 -15.05 7.18
CA LYS A 116 -2.50 -16.18 6.70
C LYS A 116 -2.04 -15.94 5.26
N GLN A 117 -2.97 -15.51 4.40
CA GLN A 117 -2.71 -15.22 2.99
C GLN A 117 -3.82 -14.35 2.40
N PHE A 118 -3.55 -13.73 1.27
CA PHE A 118 -4.57 -13.15 0.40
C PHE A 118 -4.26 -13.46 -1.06
N SER A 119 -5.25 -13.30 -1.95
CA SER A 119 -5.09 -13.50 -3.39
C SER A 119 -5.68 -12.34 -4.14
N ILE A 120 -5.08 -11.96 -5.25
CA ILE A 120 -5.65 -11.02 -6.21
C ILE A 120 -5.91 -11.71 -7.53
N THR A 121 -7.10 -11.47 -8.06
CA THR A 121 -7.54 -11.93 -9.37
C THR A 121 -7.43 -10.79 -10.37
N PHE A 122 -6.61 -10.99 -11.39
CA PHE A 122 -6.49 -10.11 -12.53
C PHE A 122 -7.52 -10.49 -13.57
N VAL A 123 -8.23 -9.50 -14.09
CA VAL A 123 -9.19 -9.65 -15.19
C VAL A 123 -8.63 -8.98 -16.44
N ASP A 124 -9.07 -9.42 -17.61
CA ASP A 124 -8.74 -8.75 -18.87
C ASP A 124 -9.40 -7.37 -18.98
N ASP A 125 -9.03 -6.58 -19.98
CA ASP A 125 -9.61 -5.24 -20.24
C ASP A 125 -11.13 -5.26 -20.44
N SER A 126 -11.73 -6.45 -20.62
CA SER A 126 -13.17 -6.63 -20.75
C SER A 126 -13.88 -6.91 -19.42
N GLU A 127 -13.12 -7.03 -18.33
CA GLU A 127 -13.53 -7.41 -16.95
C GLU A 127 -14.30 -8.74 -16.87
N LYS A 128 -14.30 -9.54 -17.94
CA LYS A 128 -15.13 -10.74 -18.05
C LYS A 128 -14.35 -12.02 -17.92
N ASN A 129 -13.05 -12.01 -18.23
CA ASN A 129 -12.22 -13.20 -18.13
C ASN A 129 -11.10 -12.99 -17.12
N ILE A 130 -10.93 -13.98 -16.25
CA ILE A 130 -9.79 -14.05 -15.33
C ILE A 130 -8.53 -14.36 -16.15
N THR A 131 -7.55 -13.45 -16.11
CA THR A 131 -6.25 -13.62 -16.77
C THR A 131 -5.27 -14.36 -15.88
N SER A 132 -5.26 -14.08 -14.58
CA SER A 132 -4.48 -14.82 -13.59
C SER A 132 -4.97 -14.56 -12.17
N THR A 133 -4.64 -15.45 -11.23
CA THR A 133 -4.78 -15.19 -9.80
C THR A 133 -3.41 -15.35 -9.16
N SER A 134 -2.95 -14.32 -8.44
CA SER A 134 -1.72 -14.37 -7.67
C SER A 134 -2.03 -14.55 -6.19
N GLU A 135 -1.37 -15.52 -5.56
CA GLU A 135 -1.45 -15.75 -4.12
C GLU A 135 -0.26 -15.11 -3.40
N PHE A 136 -0.57 -14.50 -2.27
CA PHE A 136 0.36 -13.77 -1.43
C PHE A 136 0.30 -14.36 -0.03
N LEU A 137 1.43 -14.89 0.43
CA LEU A 137 1.57 -15.58 1.70
C LEU A 137 2.17 -14.62 2.73
N PHE A 138 1.59 -14.58 3.92
CA PHE A 138 2.22 -13.89 5.04
C PHE A 138 3.20 -14.83 5.71
N VAL A 139 4.48 -14.46 5.70
CA VAL A 139 5.49 -15.18 6.48
C VAL A 139 5.96 -14.29 7.61
N ASN A 140 6.02 -14.86 8.81
CA ASN A 140 6.55 -14.17 9.97
C ASN A 140 8.05 -13.95 9.73
N GLY A 141 8.42 -12.70 9.46
CA GLY A 141 9.81 -12.29 9.28
C GLY A 141 10.47 -11.92 10.60
N ASP A 142 10.22 -12.66 11.68
CA ASP A 142 10.94 -12.57 12.96
C ASP A 142 12.49 -12.59 12.79
N GLN A 143 12.99 -13.02 11.63
CA GLN A 143 14.41 -13.02 11.25
C GLN A 143 14.88 -11.73 10.56
N PHE A 144 13.97 -10.85 10.16
CA PHE A 144 14.20 -9.63 9.40
C PHE A 144 13.72 -8.43 10.22
N THR A 145 14.49 -8.08 11.25
CA THR A 145 14.18 -6.89 12.05
C THR A 145 14.43 -5.64 11.23
N ARG A 146 13.34 -4.92 10.92
CA ARG A 146 13.40 -3.49 10.63
C ARG A 146 13.51 -2.82 12.00
N GLU A 147 14.72 -2.37 12.36
CA GLU A 147 14.92 -1.44 13.48
C GLU A 147 14.34 -1.92 14.84
N GLY A 148 14.32 -3.24 15.08
CA GLY A 148 13.87 -3.82 16.35
C GLY A 148 12.38 -4.16 16.47
N VAL A 149 11.61 -4.06 15.38
CA VAL A 149 10.24 -4.60 15.29
C VAL A 149 10.26 -5.84 14.37
N PRO A 150 9.65 -6.97 14.75
CA PRO A 150 9.52 -8.12 13.86
C PRO A 150 8.73 -7.70 12.62
N ALA A 151 9.37 -7.72 11.45
CA ALA A 151 8.70 -7.41 10.20
C ALA A 151 7.94 -8.66 9.76
N ILE A 152 6.62 -8.67 9.92
CA ILE A 152 5.79 -9.57 9.14
C ILE A 152 5.90 -9.09 7.68
N GLY A 153 5.81 -10.01 6.72
CA GLY A 153 6.01 -9.64 5.32
C GLY A 153 5.15 -10.46 4.39
N ILE A 154 4.78 -9.84 3.28
CA ILE A 154 4.03 -10.49 2.20
C ILE A 154 5.00 -11.07 1.20
N TYR A 155 4.86 -12.35 0.92
CA TYR A 155 5.67 -13.03 -0.08
C TYR A 155 4.79 -13.49 -1.22
N GLN A 156 5.15 -13.13 -2.45
CA GLN A 156 4.58 -13.72 -3.65
C GLN A 156 5.37 -14.98 -4.00
N LEU A 157 4.69 -16.12 -4.12
CA LEU A 157 5.29 -17.31 -4.70
C LEU A 157 5.36 -17.15 -6.21
N THR A 158 6.56 -16.97 -6.74
CA THR A 158 6.79 -16.68 -8.17
C THR A 158 6.94 -17.93 -9.02
N THR A 159 7.48 -19.02 -8.46
CA THR A 159 7.53 -20.36 -9.07
C THR A 159 7.82 -21.41 -8.00
N GLY A 160 7.52 -22.68 -8.31
CA GLY A 160 7.77 -23.83 -7.44
C GLY A 160 6.88 -23.87 -6.20
N GLY A 161 7.40 -24.45 -5.11
CA GLY A 161 6.69 -24.61 -3.83
C GLY A 161 6.01 -25.97 -3.66
N ASN A 162 5.35 -26.18 -2.51
CA ASN A 162 4.67 -27.44 -2.15
C ASN A 162 5.55 -28.70 -2.22
N GLY A 163 6.74 -28.65 -1.61
CA GLY A 163 7.69 -29.77 -1.58
C GLY A 163 8.70 -29.76 -2.72
N GLU A 164 8.58 -28.82 -3.66
CA GLU A 164 9.62 -28.48 -4.64
C GLU A 164 10.36 -27.20 -4.20
N MET A 165 11.53 -26.96 -4.80
CA MET A 165 12.20 -25.67 -4.60
C MET A 165 11.36 -24.55 -5.23
N GLY A 166 11.22 -23.43 -4.54
CA GLY A 166 10.42 -22.30 -4.97
C GLY A 166 11.15 -20.96 -4.82
N ILE A 167 10.55 -19.91 -5.37
CA ILE A 167 11.07 -18.54 -5.26
C ILE A 167 10.00 -17.66 -4.65
N LEU A 168 10.35 -17.04 -3.52
CA LEU A 168 9.53 -16.04 -2.85
C LEU A 168 10.06 -14.65 -3.17
N ALA A 169 9.18 -13.76 -3.62
CA ALA A 169 9.46 -12.35 -3.79
C ALA A 169 8.80 -11.56 -2.67
N TYR A 170 9.59 -10.76 -1.94
CA TYR A 170 9.14 -9.84 -0.91
C TYR A 170 9.17 -8.42 -1.46
N PRO A 171 8.02 -7.83 -1.83
CA PRO A 171 7.96 -6.42 -2.19
C PRO A 171 8.13 -5.56 -0.94
N TYR A 172 8.90 -4.49 -1.07
CA TYR A 172 9.12 -3.54 0.00
C TYR A 172 9.29 -2.13 -0.54
N LEU A 173 8.95 -1.16 0.31
CA LEU A 173 9.12 0.24 -0.02
C LEU A 173 10.49 0.75 0.44
N LEU A 174 11.33 1.13 -0.51
CA LEU A 174 12.61 1.76 -0.22
C LEU A 174 12.42 3.28 -0.08
N LYS A 175 12.37 3.75 1.16
CA LYS A 175 12.40 5.18 1.48
C LYS A 175 13.84 5.71 1.41
N THR A 176 14.10 6.62 0.48
CA THR A 176 15.40 7.30 0.33
C THR A 176 15.29 8.75 0.76
N THR A 177 16.16 9.17 1.67
CA THR A 177 16.26 10.56 2.13
C THR A 177 17.24 11.32 1.26
N HIS A 178 16.80 12.45 0.71
CA HIS A 178 17.63 13.36 -0.06
C HIS A 178 17.71 14.70 0.65
N MET A 179 18.89 15.31 0.68
CA MET A 179 19.06 16.68 1.14
C MET A 179 18.84 17.64 -0.02
N TYR A 180 18.11 18.73 0.21
CA TYR A 180 18.03 19.82 -0.76
C TYR A 180 19.41 20.44 -0.95
N ASN A 181 19.81 20.64 -2.21
CA ASN A 181 21.12 21.18 -2.54
C ASN A 181 21.12 22.70 -2.34
N SER A 182 21.89 23.24 -1.40
CA SER A 182 21.95 24.68 -1.11
C SER A 182 22.36 25.54 -2.32
N PHE A 183 23.02 24.96 -3.33
CA PHE A 183 23.51 25.65 -4.52
C PHE A 183 22.55 25.64 -5.72
N ASP A 184 21.51 24.79 -5.71
CA ASP A 184 20.60 24.60 -6.85
C ASP A 184 19.14 24.89 -6.44
N ARG A 185 18.82 26.19 -6.39
CA ARG A 185 17.52 26.68 -5.88
C ARG A 185 16.35 26.31 -6.79
N ASP A 186 16.56 26.28 -8.10
CA ASP A 186 15.49 25.99 -9.07
C ASP A 186 15.10 24.52 -9.01
N ARG A 187 16.09 23.61 -9.00
CA ARG A 187 15.84 22.18 -8.81
C ARG A 187 15.19 21.90 -7.45
N ASN A 188 15.62 22.56 -6.38
CA ASN A 188 14.98 22.41 -5.07
C ASN A 188 13.52 22.85 -5.08
N ARG A 189 13.18 23.92 -5.81
CA ARG A 189 11.79 24.39 -5.92
C ARG A 189 10.93 23.36 -6.65
N GLU A 190 11.44 22.76 -7.73
CA GLU A 190 10.76 21.67 -8.43
C GLU A 190 10.55 20.44 -7.55
N GLN A 191 11.58 20.01 -6.81
CA GLN A 191 11.46 18.86 -5.90
C GLN A 191 10.50 19.15 -4.73
N ARG A 192 10.50 20.37 -4.20
CA ARG A 192 9.51 20.81 -3.21
C ARG A 192 8.09 20.76 -3.76
N GLN A 193 7.86 21.12 -5.01
CA GLN A 193 6.54 21.01 -5.64
C GLN A 193 6.12 19.55 -5.88
N ARG A 194 7.08 18.68 -6.23
CA ARG A 194 6.81 17.25 -6.47
C ARG A 194 6.55 16.46 -5.19
N TYR A 195 7.23 16.81 -4.10
CA TYR A 195 7.23 16.03 -2.85
C TYR A 195 6.72 16.82 -1.63
N SER A 196 6.07 17.98 -1.82
CA SER A 196 5.57 18.85 -0.72
C SER A 196 4.70 18.12 0.29
N ASN A 197 3.93 17.12 -0.18
CA ASN A 197 2.96 16.41 0.64
C ASN A 197 3.60 15.33 1.53
N TYR A 198 4.89 15.04 1.35
CA TYR A 198 5.65 14.01 2.09
C TYR A 198 6.70 14.60 3.03
N ALA A 199 6.72 15.92 3.20
CA ALA A 199 7.69 16.62 4.06
C ALA A 199 7.34 16.45 5.55
N MET A 200 7.41 15.21 6.06
CA MET A 200 7.31 14.94 7.48
C MET A 200 8.59 15.41 8.17
N ASN A 201 8.47 16.47 8.96
CA ASN A 201 9.36 16.85 10.08
C ASN A 201 10.76 17.41 9.77
N ASN A 202 11.26 17.42 8.53
CA ASN A 202 12.55 18.07 8.21
C ASN A 202 12.51 18.92 6.91
N PRO A 203 12.53 20.27 7.02
CA PRO A 203 12.39 21.17 5.87
C PRO A 203 13.61 21.18 4.92
N GLU A 204 14.72 20.56 5.32
CA GLU A 204 15.97 20.47 4.55
C GLU A 204 16.08 19.19 3.72
N THR A 205 15.12 18.26 3.88
CA THR A 205 15.13 16.98 3.17
C THR A 205 13.83 16.72 2.44
N TYR A 206 13.90 15.88 1.41
CA TYR A 206 12.74 15.24 0.81
C TYR A 206 12.95 13.73 0.73
N TYR A 207 11.84 13.00 0.68
CA TYR A 207 11.86 11.56 0.58
C TYR A 207 11.42 11.15 -0.82
N THR A 208 12.13 10.19 -1.42
CA THR A 208 11.62 9.42 -2.55
C THR A 208 11.31 8.01 -2.10
N TYR A 209 10.32 7.42 -2.71
CA TYR A 209 9.84 6.08 -2.39
C TYR A 209 9.89 5.25 -3.66
N ASP A 210 10.67 4.17 -3.63
CA ASP A 210 10.75 3.21 -4.73
C ASP A 210 10.23 1.87 -4.25
N LEU A 211 9.29 1.28 -5.01
CA LEU A 211 8.94 -0.13 -4.83
C LEU A 211 10.11 -1.00 -5.32
N LYS A 212 10.58 -1.90 -4.46
CA LYS A 212 11.65 -2.86 -4.74
C LYS A 212 11.19 -4.26 -4.34
N GLU A 213 11.86 -5.28 -4.86
CA GLU A 213 11.63 -6.68 -4.47
C GLU A 213 12.93 -7.28 -3.92
N ARG A 214 12.81 -8.08 -2.86
CA ARG A 214 13.86 -9.01 -2.42
C ARG A 214 13.46 -10.44 -2.76
N TYR A 215 14.42 -11.22 -3.23
CA TYR A 215 14.18 -12.61 -3.61
C TYR A 215 14.77 -13.59 -2.59
N TYR A 216 14.01 -14.64 -2.33
CA TYR A 216 14.36 -15.74 -1.44
C TYR A 216 14.15 -17.06 -2.17
N LEU A 217 15.03 -18.02 -1.92
CA LEU A 217 14.78 -19.42 -2.25
C LEU A 217 13.96 -20.05 -1.13
N LEU A 218 12.88 -20.73 -1.49
CA LEU A 218 12.13 -21.61 -0.60
C LEU A 218 12.58 -23.04 -0.89
N THR A 219 13.21 -23.69 0.08
CA THR A 219 13.66 -25.08 -0.09
C THR A 219 12.47 -26.06 0.00
N PRO A 220 12.63 -27.31 -0.47
CA PRO A 220 11.65 -28.38 -0.26
C PRO A 220 11.26 -28.61 1.22
N THR A 221 12.14 -28.23 2.16
CA THR A 221 11.91 -28.32 3.60
C THR A 221 11.25 -27.07 4.19
N ASN A 222 10.77 -26.14 3.36
CA ASN A 222 10.19 -24.85 3.71
C ASN A 222 11.16 -23.90 4.43
N GLU A 223 12.46 -24.03 4.20
CA GLU A 223 13.46 -23.06 4.66
C GLU A 223 13.57 -21.91 3.66
N MET A 224 13.67 -20.67 4.16
CA MET A 224 13.80 -19.47 3.34
C MET A 224 15.24 -18.96 3.34
N ILE A 225 15.83 -18.81 2.15
CA ILE A 225 17.23 -18.42 2.00
C ILE A 225 17.32 -17.11 1.20
N PRO A 226 17.86 -16.01 1.77
CA PRO A 226 17.95 -14.73 1.08
C PRO A 226 18.99 -14.76 -0.06
N VAL A 227 18.57 -14.42 -1.28
CA VAL A 227 19.44 -14.49 -2.47
C VAL A 227 20.43 -13.32 -2.57
N GLU A 228 20.08 -12.16 -2.01
CA GLU A 228 20.84 -10.90 -2.17
C GLU A 228 22.33 -11.06 -1.81
N ASN A 229 22.61 -11.81 -0.75
CA ASN A 229 23.95 -12.05 -0.20
C ASN A 229 24.62 -13.33 -0.71
N LEU A 230 23.93 -14.15 -1.51
CA LEU A 230 24.49 -15.40 -2.00
C LEU A 230 25.47 -15.16 -3.16
N LYS A 231 26.69 -15.67 -2.99
CA LYS A 231 27.65 -15.84 -4.07
C LYS A 231 27.24 -17.06 -4.89
N LYS A 232 27.55 -17.06 -6.20
CA LYS A 232 27.26 -18.17 -7.13
C LYS A 232 27.64 -19.55 -6.57
N LYS A 233 28.82 -19.68 -5.93
CA LYS A 233 29.28 -20.94 -5.32
C LYS A 233 28.42 -21.41 -4.13
N THR A 234 27.84 -20.49 -3.37
CA THR A 234 26.98 -20.81 -2.23
C THR A 234 25.59 -21.17 -2.72
N LEU A 235 25.05 -20.37 -3.66
CA LEU A 235 23.74 -20.63 -4.28
C LEU A 235 23.61 -22.05 -4.83
N VAL A 236 24.65 -22.54 -5.52
CA VAL A 236 24.67 -23.90 -6.07
C VAL A 236 24.45 -24.97 -5.00
N LYS A 237 24.95 -24.76 -3.78
CA LYS A 237 24.83 -25.73 -2.67
C LYS A 237 23.39 -25.85 -2.14
N GLU A 238 22.55 -24.87 -2.40
CA GLU A 238 21.14 -24.91 -2.01
C GLU A 238 20.34 -25.90 -2.89
N PHE A 239 20.87 -26.26 -4.06
CA PHE A 239 20.31 -27.26 -4.96
C PHE A 239 20.88 -28.65 -4.65
N VAL A 240 20.54 -29.17 -3.46
CA VAL A 240 21.10 -30.40 -2.90
C VAL A 240 21.06 -31.58 -3.88
N GLY A 241 22.21 -32.22 -4.05
CA GLY A 241 22.37 -33.42 -4.89
C GLY A 241 22.48 -33.15 -6.39
N ARG A 242 22.50 -31.88 -6.82
CA ARG A 242 22.62 -31.42 -8.22
C ARG A 242 23.61 -30.28 -8.39
N GLU A 243 24.58 -30.20 -7.49
CA GLU A 243 25.47 -29.06 -7.39
C GLU A 243 26.33 -28.89 -8.65
N GLU A 244 26.82 -29.98 -9.24
CA GLU A 244 27.65 -29.91 -10.45
C GLU A 244 26.82 -29.54 -11.69
N GLU A 245 25.61 -30.08 -11.84
CA GLU A 245 24.70 -29.72 -12.95
C GLU A 245 24.28 -28.25 -12.88
N MET A 246 23.94 -27.75 -11.68
CA MET A 246 23.56 -26.34 -11.49
C MET A 246 24.73 -25.40 -11.74
N LYS A 247 25.96 -25.83 -11.39
CA LYS A 247 27.18 -25.08 -11.65
C LYS A 247 27.48 -24.96 -13.15
N GLU A 248 27.30 -26.04 -13.90
CA GLU A 248 27.42 -26.07 -15.37
C GLU A 248 26.34 -25.21 -16.02
N TYR A 249 25.08 -25.39 -15.62
CA TYR A 249 23.97 -24.57 -16.13
C TYR A 249 24.20 -23.06 -15.91
N LEU A 250 24.70 -22.69 -14.74
CA LEU A 250 25.05 -21.29 -14.44
C LEU A 250 26.31 -20.80 -15.16
N SER A 251 27.22 -21.67 -15.64
CA SER A 251 28.39 -21.25 -16.43
C SER A 251 28.04 -21.07 -17.90
N ASP A 252 27.17 -21.92 -18.42
CA ASP A 252 26.88 -22.01 -19.85
C ASP A 252 25.89 -20.93 -20.27
N LEU A 253 24.98 -20.58 -19.36
CA LEU A 253 24.04 -19.50 -19.57
C LEU A 253 24.58 -18.22 -18.93
N LYS A 254 24.57 -17.13 -19.70
CA LYS A 254 24.79 -15.76 -19.20
C LYS A 254 23.60 -15.28 -18.35
N ILE A 255 23.07 -16.13 -17.48
CA ILE A 255 21.94 -15.82 -16.62
C ILE A 255 22.42 -14.96 -15.46
N TYR A 256 21.76 -13.83 -15.28
CA TYR A 256 21.90 -13.05 -14.06
C TYR A 256 21.01 -13.64 -12.97
N TYR A 257 21.56 -14.56 -12.18
CA TYR A 257 20.85 -15.33 -11.16
C TYR A 257 20.26 -14.51 -10.00
N LYS A 258 20.50 -13.20 -9.93
CA LYS A 258 19.89 -12.32 -8.93
C LYS A 258 18.65 -11.57 -9.46
N SER A 259 18.29 -11.78 -10.72
CA SER A 259 17.00 -11.33 -11.27
C SER A 259 15.91 -12.36 -11.02
N LYS A 260 14.66 -11.91 -11.00
CA LYS A 260 13.46 -12.76 -10.94
C LYS A 260 13.49 -13.83 -12.03
N GLU A 261 13.69 -13.41 -13.28
CA GLU A 261 13.71 -14.31 -14.45
C GLU A 261 14.85 -15.33 -14.36
N GLY A 262 16.04 -14.87 -13.98
CA GLY A 262 17.21 -15.74 -13.83
C GLY A 262 17.04 -16.78 -12.72
N LEU A 263 16.48 -16.39 -11.58
CA LEU A 263 16.12 -17.32 -10.51
C LEU A 263 15.06 -18.30 -10.98
N SER A 264 13.99 -17.82 -11.61
CA SER A 264 12.89 -18.67 -12.08
C SER A 264 13.40 -19.72 -13.07
N GLN A 265 14.32 -19.36 -13.97
CA GLN A 265 14.95 -20.33 -14.88
C GLN A 265 15.74 -21.39 -14.12
N LEU A 266 16.50 -21.01 -13.09
CA LEU A 266 17.28 -21.95 -12.28
C LEU A 266 16.39 -22.93 -11.51
N VAL A 267 15.38 -22.42 -10.83
CA VAL A 267 14.46 -23.26 -10.04
C VAL A 267 13.63 -24.17 -10.94
N ASN A 268 13.16 -23.66 -12.07
CA ASN A 268 12.45 -24.48 -13.05
C ASN A 268 13.35 -25.56 -13.66
N TYR A 269 14.62 -25.26 -13.93
CA TYR A 269 15.58 -26.25 -14.41
C TYR A 269 15.79 -27.37 -13.37
N TYR A 270 15.99 -27.00 -12.10
CA TYR A 270 16.13 -27.96 -11.01
C TYR A 270 14.88 -28.84 -10.83
N ASN A 271 13.67 -28.24 -10.81
CA ASN A 271 12.43 -28.97 -10.59
C ASN A 271 12.04 -29.85 -11.78
N ASN A 272 12.21 -29.38 -13.02
CA ASN A 272 11.81 -30.13 -14.22
C ASN A 272 12.68 -31.37 -14.48
N TYR A 273 13.91 -31.41 -13.98
CA TYR A 273 14.75 -32.61 -14.05
C TYR A 273 14.26 -33.75 -13.14
N PHE A 274 13.26 -33.50 -12.29
CA PHE A 274 12.70 -34.45 -11.32
C PHE A 274 11.24 -34.88 -11.62
N LYS A 275 10.68 -34.54 -12.79
CA LYS A 275 9.44 -35.15 -13.29
C LYS A 275 9.68 -36.41 -14.09
#